data_AF-A0A3A4JG52-F1
#
_entry.id   AF-A0A3A4JG52-F1
#
_cell.length_a   1.000
_cell.length_b   1.000
_cell.length_c   1.000
_cell.angle_alpha   90.00
_cell.angle_beta   90.00
_cell.angle_gamma   90.00
#
_symmetry.space_group_name_H-M   'P 1'
#
loop_
_entity.id
_entity.type
_entity.pdbx_description
1 polymer ?
#
loop_
_entity_poly.entity_id
_entity_poly.type
_entity_poly.pdbx_seq_one_letter_code
_entity_poly.pdbx_strand_id
1 'polypeptide(L)'
;MQIQRDNGGPMAIIRIGEPRVDAAKSGLLKSTLFKTIEEGSTFLGLDMSGVRFIDSSGLGVLVSALKRIGQNGRIALWGLTYEVKALFELTQLYEVFEIFESETDAVAKLKADVAN
;
A
#
# COMPACT_ATOMS: atom_id res chain seq x y z
N MET A 1 -3.35 11.31 -5.20
CA MET A 1 -3.32 9.85 -5.47
C MET A 1 -3.86 9.53 -6.86
N GLN A 2 -3.34 8.50 -7.52
CA GLN A 2 -3.87 7.93 -8.77
C GLN A 2 -4.09 6.43 -8.60
N ILE A 3 -5.16 5.88 -9.17
CA ILE A 3 -5.52 4.46 -9.04
C ILE A 3 -5.56 3.83 -10.42
N GLN A 4 -4.89 2.69 -10.57
CA GLN A 4 -4.93 1.83 -11.74
C GLN A 4 -5.44 0.46 -11.30
N ARG A 5 -6.55 -0.01 -11.88
CA ARG A 5 -7.14 -1.32 -11.54
C ARG A 5 -6.93 -2.29 -12.69
N ASP A 6 -6.89 -3.56 -12.33
CA ASP A 6 -7.10 -4.60 -13.33
C ASP A 6 -8.56 -4.56 -13.82
N ASN A 7 -8.80 -5.03 -15.04
CA ASN A 7 -10.13 -5.02 -15.68
C ASN A 7 -11.06 -6.05 -15.02
N GLY A 8 -11.58 -5.72 -13.83
CA GLY A 8 -12.44 -6.58 -13.02
C GLY A 8 -11.69 -7.62 -12.18
N GLY A 9 -10.35 -7.57 -12.16
CA GLY A 9 -9.51 -8.43 -11.34
C GLY A 9 -9.36 -7.94 -9.89
N PRO A 10 -8.88 -8.79 -8.98
CA PRO A 10 -8.74 -8.45 -7.56
C PRO A 10 -7.51 -7.56 -7.26
N MET A 11 -6.80 -7.09 -8.28
CA MET A 11 -5.57 -6.31 -8.14
C MET A 11 -5.77 -4.82 -8.47
N ALA A 12 -5.19 -3.94 -7.65
CA ALA A 12 -5.12 -2.51 -7.91
C ALA A 12 -3.76 -1.92 -7.52
N ILE A 13 -3.27 -0.98 -8.33
CA ILE A 13 -2.07 -0.17 -8.08
C ILE A 13 -2.50 1.24 -7.71
N ILE A 14 -1.97 1.77 -6.61
CA ILE A 14 -2.28 3.11 -6.11
C ILE A 14 -0.98 3.89 -5.98
N ARG A 15 -0.90 5.01 -6.69
CA ARG A 15 0.24 5.93 -6.63
C ARG A 15 -0.04 7.07 -5.68
N ILE A 16 0.77 7.18 -4.62
CA ILE A 16 0.64 8.21 -3.60
C ILE A 16 1.57 9.37 -3.99
N GLY A 17 0.96 10.46 -4.45
CA GLY A 17 1.69 11.65 -4.91
C GLY A 17 1.91 12.68 -3.80
N GLU A 18 1.33 12.44 -2.63
CA GLU A 18 1.39 13.30 -1.48
C GLU A 18 2.72 13.13 -0.73
N PRO A 19 3.54 14.19 -0.57
CA PRO A 19 4.86 14.08 0.06
C PRO A 19 4.78 13.80 1.56
N ARG A 20 3.65 14.10 2.20
CA ARG A 20 3.41 13.84 3.62
C ARG A 20 2.12 13.06 3.79
N VAL A 21 2.21 11.96 4.51
CA VAL A 21 1.07 11.16 4.97
C VAL A 21 1.00 11.28 6.49
N ASP A 22 0.41 12.38 6.95
CA ASP A 22 0.16 12.68 8.36
C ASP A 22 -1.35 12.64 8.67
N ALA A 23 -1.73 13.03 9.89
CA ALA A 23 -3.13 13.06 10.32
C ALA A 23 -4.07 13.81 9.36
N ALA A 24 -3.60 14.85 8.66
CA ALA A 24 -4.42 15.61 7.72
C ALA A 24 -4.64 14.86 6.39
N LYS A 25 -3.72 13.97 6.00
CA LYS A 25 -3.79 13.21 4.75
C LYS A 25 -4.20 11.74 4.92
N SER A 26 -4.08 11.19 6.13
CA SER A 26 -4.42 9.80 6.44
C SER A 26 -5.90 9.51 6.22
N GLY A 27 -6.79 10.46 6.45
CA GLY A 27 -8.22 10.30 6.14
C GLY A 27 -8.51 10.05 4.66
N LEU A 28 -7.84 10.79 3.76
CA LEU A 28 -7.96 10.61 2.32
C LEU A 28 -7.35 9.28 1.85
N LEU A 29 -6.20 8.91 2.42
CA LEU A 29 -5.58 7.62 2.13
C LEU A 29 -6.51 6.47 2.54
N LYS A 30 -7.09 6.57 3.75
CA LYS A 30 -8.02 5.57 4.28
C LYS A 30 -9.23 5.39 3.39
N SER A 31 -9.90 6.49 3.01
CA SER A 31 -11.09 6.40 2.15
C SER A 31 -10.74 5.81 0.78
N THR A 32 -9.59 6.16 0.22
CA THR A 32 -9.12 5.64 -1.07
C THR A 32 -8.85 4.14 -1.03
N LEU A 33 -8.12 3.67 -0.01
CA LEU A 33 -7.83 2.25 0.17
C LEU A 33 -9.11 1.48 0.44
N PHE A 34 -9.95 1.96 1.34
CA PHE A 34 -11.15 1.23 1.77
C PHE A 34 -12.16 1.11 0.63
N LYS A 35 -12.37 2.19 -0.14
CA LYS A 35 -13.21 2.15 -1.33
C LYS A 35 -12.68 1.16 -2.37
N THR A 36 -11.37 1.14 -2.59
CA THR A 36 -10.75 0.21 -3.55
C THR A 36 -10.91 -1.25 -3.11
N ILE A 37 -10.82 -1.52 -1.81
CA ILE A 37 -11.07 -2.84 -1.23
C ILE A 37 -12.55 -3.23 -1.35
N GLU A 38 -13.47 -2.31 -1.06
CA GLU A 38 -14.92 -2.53 -1.18
C GLU A 38 -15.36 -2.79 -2.63
N GLU A 39 -14.64 -2.23 -3.60
CA GLU A 39 -14.85 -2.47 -5.03
C GLU A 39 -14.21 -3.79 -5.52
N GLY A 40 -13.66 -4.61 -4.61
CA GLY A 40 -13.23 -5.99 -4.86
C GLY A 40 -11.72 -6.19 -4.97
N SER A 41 -10.90 -5.15 -4.82
CA SER A 41 -9.45 -5.29 -4.89
C SER A 41 -8.85 -5.75 -3.55
N THR A 42 -8.36 -6.98 -3.49
CA THR A 42 -7.71 -7.59 -2.32
C THR A 42 -6.19 -7.69 -2.45
N PHE A 43 -5.64 -7.39 -3.62
CA PHE A 43 -4.19 -7.35 -3.88
C PHE A 43 -3.81 -5.92 -4.26
N LEU A 44 -3.25 -5.17 -3.30
CA LEU A 44 -2.92 -3.77 -3.49
C LEU A 44 -1.42 -3.57 -3.67
N GLY A 45 -1.04 -2.90 -4.75
CA GLY A 45 0.30 -2.34 -4.93
C GLY A 45 0.29 -0.86 -4.61
N LEU A 46 1.14 -0.40 -3.68
CA LEU A 46 1.25 1.02 -3.34
C LEU A 46 2.62 1.56 -3.74
N ASP A 47 2.61 2.54 -4.66
CA ASP A 47 3.79 3.32 -5.00
C ASP A 47 3.98 4.43 -3.97
N MET A 48 5.03 4.30 -3.16
CA MET A 48 5.41 5.24 -2.12
C MET A 48 6.47 6.23 -2.59
N SER A 49 6.86 6.24 -3.88
CA SER A 49 7.93 7.09 -4.42
C SER A 49 7.66 8.59 -4.28
N GLY A 50 6.40 9.00 -4.15
CA GLY A 50 6.01 10.37 -3.85
C GLY A 50 6.09 10.73 -2.37
N VAL A 51 6.14 9.76 -1.46
CA VAL A 51 6.06 9.95 -0.01
C VAL A 51 7.45 10.21 0.58
N ARG A 52 7.58 11.34 1.29
CA ARG A 52 8.80 11.76 1.99
C ARG A 52 8.68 11.63 3.50
N PHE A 53 7.46 11.57 4.01
CA PHE A 53 7.18 11.48 5.43
C PHE A 53 5.87 10.73 5.67
N ILE A 54 5.87 9.87 6.67
CA ILE A 54 4.68 9.19 7.19
C ILE A 54 4.73 9.20 8.71
N ASP A 55 3.60 9.40 9.38
CA ASP A 55 3.50 9.28 10.85
C ASP A 55 2.71 8.02 11.26
N SER A 56 2.43 7.90 12.56
CA SER A 56 1.64 6.79 13.11
C SER A 56 0.23 6.70 12.54
N SER A 57 -0.38 7.82 12.13
CA SER A 57 -1.71 7.83 11.52
C SER A 57 -1.68 7.26 10.12
N GLY A 58 -0.66 7.59 9.32
CA GLY A 58 -0.46 7.01 7.99
C GLY A 58 -0.18 5.52 8.05
N LEU A 59 0.74 5.10 8.92
CA LEU A 59 1.03 3.67 9.14
C LEU A 59 -0.22 2.91 9.65
N GLY A 60 -0.97 3.50 10.57
CA GLY A 60 -2.21 2.93 11.09
C GLY A 60 -3.27 2.72 10.01
N VAL A 61 -3.32 3.58 8.99
CA VAL A 61 -4.19 3.41 7.83
C VAL A 61 -3.77 2.22 6.98
N LEU A 62 -2.47 2.03 6.72
CA LEU A 62 -1.97 0.88 5.98
C LEU A 62 -2.28 -0.43 6.71
N VAL A 63 -2.04 -0.48 8.02
CA VAL A 63 -2.37 -1.65 8.87
C VAL A 63 -3.87 -1.93 8.84
N SER A 64 -4.70 -0.89 8.91
CA SER A 64 -6.16 -1.04 8.85
C SER A 64 -6.62 -1.56 7.50
N ALA A 65 -5.99 -1.13 6.41
CA ALA A 65 -6.27 -1.63 5.06
C ALA A 65 -5.91 -3.11 4.93
N LEU A 66 -4.73 -3.53 5.40
CA LEU A 66 -4.33 -4.94 5.39
C LEU A 66 -5.30 -5.82 6.20
N LYS A 67 -5.71 -5.36 7.40
CA LYS A 67 -6.72 -6.06 8.19
C LYS A 67 -8.06 -6.17 7.48
N ARG A 68 -8.46 -5.15 6.72
CA ARG A 68 -9.72 -5.12 5.98
C ARG A 68 -9.71 -6.05 4.77
N ILE A 69 -8.55 -6.18 4.11
CA ILE A 69 -8.33 -7.14 3.02
C ILE A 69 -8.45 -8.59 3.53
N GLY A 70 -7.96 -8.87 4.74
CA GLY A 70 -7.99 -10.19 5.35
C GLY A 70 -6.76 -11.05 5.00
N GLN A 71 -6.75 -12.31 5.46
CA GLN A 71 -5.54 -13.15 5.45
C GLN A 71 -5.03 -13.54 4.05
N ASN A 72 -5.92 -13.58 3.05
CA ASN A 72 -5.57 -14.05 1.71
C ASN A 72 -5.13 -12.95 0.76
N GLY A 73 -5.35 -11.68 1.10
CA GLY A 73 -4.89 -10.59 0.25
C GLY A 73 -3.52 -10.06 0.67
N ARG A 74 -3.02 -9.12 -0.11
CA ARG A 74 -1.64 -8.63 -0.01
C ARG A 74 -1.60 -7.12 -0.16
N ILE A 75 -0.65 -6.51 0.51
CA ILE A 75 -0.24 -5.13 0.26
C ILE A 75 1.26 -5.15 -0.04
N ALA A 76 1.59 -4.90 -1.31
CA ALA A 76 2.96 -4.73 -1.78
C ALA A 76 3.29 -3.24 -1.85
N LEU A 77 4.46 -2.85 -1.34
CA LEU A 77 4.94 -1.47 -1.31
C LEU A 77 6.24 -1.37 -2.11
N TRP A 78 6.46 -0.26 -2.80
CA TRP A 78 7.76 0.07 -3.40
C TRP A 78 8.04 1.56 -3.35
N GLY A 79 9.28 1.96 -3.64
CA GLY A 79 9.68 3.36 -3.70
C GLY A 79 9.71 4.05 -2.34
N LEU A 80 9.86 3.30 -1.24
CA LEU A 80 10.04 3.90 0.07
C LEU A 80 11.36 4.68 0.10
N THR A 81 11.30 5.93 0.55
CA THR A 81 12.49 6.69 0.90
C THR A 81 13.18 6.11 2.13
N TYR A 82 14.45 6.46 2.34
CA TYR A 82 15.22 5.97 3.50
C TYR A 82 14.50 6.27 4.83
N GLU A 83 13.95 7.47 4.97
CA GLU A 83 13.23 7.91 6.16
C GLU A 83 11.94 7.12 6.38
N VAL A 84 11.20 6.84 5.31
CA VAL A 84 9.97 6.03 5.38
C VAL A 84 10.32 4.57 5.67
N LYS A 85 11.35 4.01 5.04
CA LYS A 85 11.82 2.64 5.28
C LYS A 85 12.25 2.44 6.74
N ALA A 86 13.01 3.38 7.30
CA ALA A 86 13.44 3.35 8.70
C ALA A 86 12.24 3.35 9.68
N LEU A 87 11.14 4.04 9.35
CA LEU A 87 9.93 4.00 10.16
C LEU A 87 9.22 2.64 10.10
N PHE A 88 9.18 1.98 8.93
CA PHE A 88 8.65 0.62 8.81
C PHE A 88 9.50 -0.39 9.58
N GLU A 89 10.82 -0.26 9.56
CA GLU A 89 11.75 -1.09 10.33
C GLU A 89 11.56 -0.89 11.83
N LEU A 90 11.56 0.37 12.30
CA LEU A 90 11.38 0.72 13.71
C LEU A 90 10.04 0.21 14.28
N THR A 91 9.00 0.21 13.44
CA THR A 91 7.66 -0.24 13.83
C THR A 91 7.40 -1.73 13.57
N GLN A 92 8.42 -2.47 13.12
CA GLN A 92 8.31 -3.89 12.73
C GLN A 92 7.26 -4.16 11.64
N LEU A 93 6.78 -3.12 10.96
CA LEU A 93 5.84 -3.25 9.86
C LEU A 93 6.50 -3.81 8.60
N TYR A 94 7.84 -3.79 8.53
CA TYR A 94 8.57 -4.45 7.46
C TYR A 94 8.32 -5.98 7.40
N GLU A 95 7.90 -6.61 8.51
CA GLU A 95 7.55 -8.04 8.56
C GLU A 95 6.10 -8.30 8.15
N VAL A 96 5.28 -7.26 8.13
CA VAL A 96 3.84 -7.31 7.88
C VAL A 96 3.51 -6.98 6.43
N PHE A 97 4.30 -6.10 5.82
CA PHE A 97 4.12 -5.66 4.43
C PHE A 97 5.19 -6.28 3.53
N GLU A 98 4.83 -6.60 2.29
CA GLU A 98 5.79 -7.01 1.28
C GLU A 98 6.41 -5.76 0.65
N ILE A 99 7.67 -5.46 0.99
CA ILE A 99 8.37 -4.26 0.52
C ILE A 99 9.36 -4.66 -0.58
N PHE A 100 9.27 -3.99 -1.73
CA PHE A 100 10.08 -4.23 -2.91
C PHE A 100 10.88 -3.00 -3.29
N GLU A 101 11.99 -3.23 -3.98
CA GLU A 101 12.84 -2.15 -4.53
C GLU A 101 12.26 -1.57 -5.83
N SER A 102 11.39 -2.30 -6.55
CA SER A 102 10.83 -1.86 -7.83
C SER A 102 9.33 -2.16 -8.00
N GLU A 103 8.65 -1.36 -8.82
CA GLU A 103 7.25 -1.62 -9.24
C GLU A 103 7.16 -2.98 -9.94
N THR A 104 8.15 -3.32 -10.77
CA THR A 104 8.15 -4.57 -11.54
C THR A 104 8.10 -5.79 -10.64
N ASP A 105 8.93 -5.83 -9.59
CA ASP A 105 8.98 -6.96 -8.66
C ASP A 105 7.71 -7.05 -7.82
N ALA A 106 7.22 -5.92 -7.31
CA ALA A 106 5.98 -5.85 -6.55
C ALA A 106 4.78 -6.35 -7.36
N VAL A 107 4.64 -5.87 -8.61
CA VAL A 107 3.54 -6.26 -9.49
C VAL A 107 3.66 -7.72 -9.93
N ALA A 108 4.87 -8.20 -10.20
CA ALA A 108 5.10 -9.61 -10.53
C ALA A 108 4.67 -10.52 -9.38
N LYS A 109 5.03 -10.18 -8.14
CA LYS A 109 4.61 -10.92 -6.94
C LYS A 109 3.09 -10.91 -6.76
N LEU A 110 2.45 -9.74 -6.86
CA LEU A 110 0.99 -9.66 -6.74
C LEU A 110 0.28 -10.50 -7.81
N LYS A 111 0.75 -10.46 -9.07
CA LYS A 111 0.18 -11.29 -10.14
C LYS A 111 0.33 -12.79 -9.88
N ALA A 112 1.48 -13.21 -9.35
CA ALA A 112 1.71 -14.60 -8.98
C ALA A 112 0.77 -15.04 -7.85
N ASP A 113 0.57 -14.19 -6.83
CA ASP A 113 -0.32 -14.49 -5.71
C ASP A 113 -1.80 -14.50 -6.10
N VAL A 114 -2.21 -13.69 -7.09
CA VAL A 114 -3.57 -13.73 -7.67
C VAL A 114 -3.84 -15.02 -8.43
N ALA A 115 -2.82 -15.63 -9.03
CA ALA A 115 -2.96 -16.83 -9.86
C ALA A 115 -2.98 -18.14 -9.06
N ASN A 116 -2.68 -18.11 -7.76
CA ASN A 116 -2.64 -19.26 -6.84
C ASN A 116 -3.90 -19.34 -5.98
#